data_AF-A0A957N605-F1
#
_entry.id   AF-A0A957N605-F1
#
_cell.length_a   1.000
_cell.length_b   1.000
_cell.length_c   1.000
_cell.angle_alpha   90.00
_cell.angle_beta   90.00
_cell.angle_gamma   90.00
#
_symmetry.space_group_name_H-M   'P 1'
#
loop_
_entity.id
_entity.type
_entity.pdbx_description
1 polymer ?
#
loop_
_entity_poly.entity_id
_entity_poly.type
_entity_poly.pdbx_seq_one_letter_code
_entity_poly.pdbx_strand_id
1 'polypeptide(L)'
;MTNINELLRNLEDTRAMLDDIIARRDTLKDEAMPLEVKQRMAEIDEEFESIIASAQAAYAEAESTVKSAVFNHGATVKGQFLQAVWSKPRITWDAKALDGYALNHPELFAFRSEGKPSVSIRALK
;
A
#
# COMPACT_ATOMS: atom_id res chain seq x y z
N MET A 1 -5.30 34.75 8.96
CA MET A 1 -4.78 33.39 9.24
C MET A 1 -5.84 32.42 8.75
N THR A 2 -5.53 31.59 7.76
CA THR A 2 -6.50 30.63 7.19
C THR A 2 -6.79 29.56 8.25
N ASN A 3 -8.07 29.26 8.50
CA ASN A 3 -8.45 28.30 9.53
C ASN A 3 -8.20 26.86 9.03
N ILE A 4 -7.56 25.99 9.84
CA ILE A 4 -7.26 24.60 9.45
C ILE A 4 -8.54 23.84 9.07
N ASN A 5 -9.66 24.15 9.74
CA ASN A 5 -10.95 23.54 9.42
C ASN A 5 -11.48 24.00 8.05
N GLU A 6 -11.21 25.24 7.64
CA GLU A 6 -11.56 25.72 6.29
C GLU A 6 -10.71 25.02 5.22
N LEU A 7 -9.43 24.75 5.50
CA LEU A 7 -8.56 24.00 4.59
C LEU A 7 -9.00 22.54 4.43
N LEU A 8 -9.39 21.88 5.52
CA LEU A 8 -9.95 20.52 5.45
C LEU A 8 -11.27 20.49 4.68
N ARG A 9 -12.16 21.46 4.93
CA ARG A 9 -13.43 21.56 4.20
C ARG A 9 -13.21 21.79 2.70
N ASN A 10 -12.31 22.69 2.33
CA ASN A 10 -11.96 22.92 0.92
C ASN A 10 -11.40 21.65 0.26
N LEU A 11 -10.58 20.88 0.98
CA LEU A 11 -10.05 19.62 0.50
C LEU A 11 -11.16 18.57 0.32
N GLU A 12 -12.12 18.49 1.24
CA GLU A 12 -13.29 17.62 1.13
C GLU A 12 -14.13 17.97 -0.11
N ASP A 13 -14.44 19.27 -0.29
CA ASP A 13 -15.20 19.76 -1.44
C ASP A 13 -14.48 19.46 -2.77
N THR A 14 -13.17 19.70 -2.82
CA THR A 14 -12.36 19.44 -4.02
C THR A 14 -12.26 17.95 -4.33
N ARG A 15 -12.18 17.11 -3.29
CA ARG A 15 -12.17 15.65 -3.44
C ARG A 15 -13.49 15.15 -3.99
N ALA A 16 -14.62 15.61 -3.44
CA ALA A 16 -15.95 15.25 -3.94
C ALA A 16 -16.14 15.66 -5.41
N MET A 17 -15.73 16.87 -5.77
CA MET A 17 -15.76 17.34 -7.16
C MET A 17 -14.91 16.45 -8.09
N LEU A 18 -13.73 16.01 -7.64
CA LEU A 18 -12.87 15.11 -8.42
C LEU A 18 -13.55 13.75 -8.63
N ASP A 19 -14.13 13.19 -7.57
CA ASP A 19 -14.81 11.90 -7.62
C ASP A 19 -16.01 11.96 -8.59
N ASP A 20 -16.79 13.05 -8.58
CA ASP A 20 -17.90 13.27 -9.52
C ASP A 20 -17.43 13.37 -10.97
N ILE A 21 -16.32 14.09 -11.23
CA ILE A 21 -15.74 14.22 -12.58
C ILE A 21 -15.26 12.86 -13.08
N ILE A 22 -14.61 12.08 -12.22
CA ILE A 22 -14.12 10.73 -12.55
C ILE A 22 -15.30 9.82 -12.88
N ALA A 23 -16.35 9.81 -12.04
CA ALA A 23 -17.55 9.02 -12.28
C ALA A 23 -18.22 9.42 -13.60
N ARG A 24 -18.39 10.71 -13.86
CA ARG A 24 -19.00 11.19 -15.11
C ARG A 24 -18.18 10.81 -16.34
N ARG A 25 -16.86 10.93 -16.27
CA ARG A 25 -15.95 10.49 -17.33
C ARG A 25 -16.14 9.01 -17.63
N ASP A 26 -16.21 8.17 -16.59
CA ASP A 26 -16.33 6.72 -16.75
C ASP A 26 -17.69 6.33 -17.32
N THR A 27 -18.78 6.96 -16.86
CA THR A 27 -20.11 6.81 -17.48
C THR A 27 -20.09 7.18 -18.98
N LEU A 28 -19.47 8.30 -19.35
CA LEU A 28 -19.40 8.73 -20.76
C LEU A 28 -18.57 7.76 -21.61
N LYS A 29 -17.51 7.16 -21.06
CA LYS A 29 -16.76 6.10 -21.74
C LYS A 29 -17.60 4.86 -21.96
N ASP A 30 -18.36 4.46 -20.94
CA ASP A 30 -19.24 3.30 -21.01
C ASP A 30 -20.39 3.53 -22.02
N GLU A 31 -20.96 4.73 -22.08
CA GLU A 31 -21.98 5.11 -23.06
C GLU A 31 -21.42 5.16 -24.49
N ALA A 32 -20.19 5.65 -24.67
CA ALA A 32 -19.55 5.73 -25.99
C ALA A 32 -19.10 4.37 -26.54
N MET A 33 -19.04 3.33 -25.69
CA MET A 33 -18.61 1.99 -26.09
C MET A 33 -19.77 1.20 -26.72
N PRO A 34 -19.67 0.82 -28.02
CA PRO A 34 -20.69 0.02 -28.68
C PRO A 34 -20.93 -1.33 -27.99
N LEU A 35 -22.16 -1.83 -28.02
CA LEU A 35 -22.54 -3.10 -27.39
C LEU A 35 -21.69 -4.28 -27.89
N GLU A 36 -21.38 -4.31 -29.19
CA GLU A 36 -20.52 -5.34 -29.80
C GLU A 36 -19.12 -5.35 -29.18
N VAL A 37 -18.55 -4.18 -28.89
CA VAL A 37 -17.22 -4.07 -28.27
C VAL A 37 -17.27 -4.57 -26.82
N LYS A 38 -18.32 -4.24 -26.06
CA LYS A 38 -18.50 -4.74 -24.69
C LYS A 38 -18.61 -6.26 -24.65
N GLN A 39 -19.35 -6.84 -25.59
CA GLN A 39 -19.49 -8.30 -25.70
C GLN A 39 -18.16 -8.98 -26.03
N ARG A 40 -17.41 -8.43 -26.99
CA ARG A 40 -16.06 -8.94 -27.32
C ARG A 40 -15.08 -8.86 -26.16
N MET A 41 -15.14 -7.79 -25.35
CA MET A 41 -14.33 -7.68 -24.13
C MET A 41 -14.72 -8.75 -23.11
N ALA A 42 -16.02 -8.96 -22.87
CA ALA A 42 -16.49 -9.99 -21.94
C ALA A 42 -16.09 -11.41 -22.38
N GLU A 43 -16.19 -11.73 -23.67
CA GLU A 43 -15.74 -13.02 -24.22
C GLU A 43 -14.24 -13.25 -24.00
N ILE A 44 -13.42 -12.21 -24.22
CA ILE A 44 -11.98 -12.28 -23.98
C ILE A 44 -11.71 -12.45 -22.48
N ASP A 45 -12.37 -11.68 -21.62
CA ASP A 45 -12.19 -11.80 -20.18
C ASP A 45 -12.52 -13.22 -19.70
N GLU A 46 -13.60 -13.83 -20.21
CA GLU A 46 -13.99 -15.20 -19.88
C GLU A 46 -12.97 -16.25 -20.39
N GLU A 47 -12.45 -16.08 -21.61
CA GLU A 47 -11.41 -16.96 -22.17
C GLU A 47 -10.13 -16.93 -21.33
N PHE A 48 -9.72 -15.75 -20.88
CA PHE A 48 -8.46 -15.55 -20.17
C PHE A 48 -8.58 -15.69 -18.66
N GLU A 49 -9.79 -15.67 -18.07
CA GLU A 49 -10.00 -15.75 -16.62
C GLU A 49 -9.31 -16.99 -16.03
N SER A 50 -9.57 -18.16 -16.61
CA SER A 50 -8.97 -19.42 -16.12
C SER A 50 -7.44 -19.46 -16.33
N ILE A 51 -6.94 -18.89 -17.43
CA ILE A 51 -5.50 -18.87 -17.74
C ILE A 51 -4.76 -17.95 -16.77
N ILE A 52 -5.31 -16.76 -16.53
CA ILE A 52 -4.78 -15.78 -15.57
C ILE A 52 -4.81 -16.38 -14.16
N ALA A 53 -5.92 -17.00 -13.76
CA ALA A 53 -6.03 -17.62 -12.44
C ALA A 53 -4.97 -18.71 -12.24
N SER A 54 -4.76 -19.57 -13.24
CA SER A 54 -3.71 -20.60 -13.18
C SER A 54 -2.30 -20.00 -13.13
N ALA A 55 -2.02 -18.96 -13.93
CA ALA A 55 -0.72 -18.30 -13.95
C ALA A 55 -0.42 -17.56 -12.64
N GLN A 56 -1.43 -16.91 -12.05
CA GLN A 56 -1.34 -16.25 -10.75
C GLN A 56 -1.07 -17.26 -9.62
N ALA A 57 -1.73 -18.41 -9.64
CA ALA A 57 -1.49 -19.47 -8.68
C ALA A 57 -0.05 -20.00 -8.77
N ALA A 58 0.42 -20.31 -9.99
CA ALA A 58 1.80 -20.76 -10.22
C ALA A 58 2.83 -19.70 -9.80
N TYR A 59 2.58 -18.42 -10.09
CA TYR A 59 3.43 -17.31 -9.65
C TYR A 59 3.48 -17.21 -8.12
N ALA A 60 2.34 -17.28 -7.43
CA ALA A 60 2.27 -17.20 -5.99
C ALA A 60 2.99 -18.35 -5.29
N GLU A 61 2.91 -19.56 -5.85
CA GLU A 61 3.65 -20.73 -5.35
C GLU A 61 5.17 -20.54 -5.51
N ALA A 62 5.62 -20.09 -6.68
CA ALA A 62 7.02 -19.80 -6.94
C ALA A 62 7.54 -18.67 -6.02
N GLU A 63 6.76 -17.60 -5.84
CA GLU A 63 7.09 -16.49 -4.95
C GLU A 63 7.22 -16.96 -3.50
N SER A 64 6.26 -17.76 -3.02
CA SER A 64 6.30 -18.34 -1.67
C SER A 64 7.56 -19.18 -1.46
N THR A 65 7.87 -20.04 -2.42
CA THR A 65 9.07 -20.90 -2.39
C THR A 65 10.35 -20.07 -2.33
N VAL A 66 10.47 -19.03 -3.16
CA VAL A 66 11.63 -18.11 -3.14
C VAL A 66 11.73 -17.38 -1.81
N LYS A 67 10.62 -16.87 -1.26
CA LYS A 67 10.59 -16.20 0.06
C LYS A 67 11.08 -17.13 1.17
N SER A 68 10.59 -18.38 1.22
CA SER A 68 11.02 -19.36 2.22
C SER A 68 12.50 -19.74 2.06
N ALA A 69 12.98 -19.92 0.82
CA ALA A 69 14.38 -20.21 0.56
C ALA A 69 15.30 -19.05 1.00
N VAL A 70 14.94 -17.81 0.68
CA VAL A 70 15.71 -16.61 1.05
C VAL A 70 15.65 -16.35 2.55
N PHE A 71 14.51 -16.62 3.19
CA PHE A 71 14.38 -16.57 4.64
C PHE A 71 15.35 -17.52 5.33
N ASN A 72 15.41 -18.79 4.89
CA ASN A 72 16.32 -19.80 5.42
C ASN A 72 17.79 -19.51 5.08
N HIS A 73 18.06 -18.89 3.93
CA HIS A 73 19.40 -18.49 3.51
C HIS A 73 19.95 -17.33 4.35
N GLY A 74 19.09 -16.44 4.85
CA GLY A 74 19.49 -15.36 5.76
C GLY A 74 20.24 -14.20 5.10
N ALA A 75 20.20 -14.11 3.77
CA ALA A 75 20.86 -13.05 3.01
C ALA A 75 20.03 -12.64 1.79
N THR A 76 20.23 -11.39 1.35
CA THR A 76 19.57 -10.86 0.15
C THR A 76 20.14 -11.51 -1.11
N VAL A 77 19.28 -11.96 -2.02
CA VAL A 77 19.67 -12.61 -3.27
C VAL A 77 19.17 -11.79 -4.46
N LYS A 78 20.01 -11.63 -5.48
CA LYS A 78 19.69 -10.93 -6.74
C LYS A 78 19.65 -11.93 -7.89
N GLY A 79 18.57 -11.90 -8.65
CA GLY A 79 18.45 -12.54 -9.96
C GLY A 79 18.67 -11.52 -11.09
N GLN A 80 18.33 -11.93 -12.31
CA GLN A 80 18.48 -11.09 -13.51
C GLN A 80 17.51 -9.90 -13.53
N PHE A 81 16.26 -10.12 -13.11
CA PHE A 81 15.19 -9.11 -13.15
C PHE A 81 14.53 -8.85 -11.79
N LEU A 82 14.79 -9.70 -10.79
CA LEU A 82 14.17 -9.65 -9.47
C LEU A 82 15.22 -9.72 -8.36
N GLN A 83 14.93 -9.11 -7.22
CA GLN A 83 15.75 -9.18 -6.02
C GLN A 83 14.89 -9.53 -4.82
N ALA A 84 15.28 -10.57 -4.09
CA ALA A 84 14.66 -10.94 -2.82
C ALA A 84 15.47 -10.34 -1.67
N VAL A 85 14.91 -9.31 -1.02
CA VAL A 85 15.58 -8.58 0.07
C VAL A 85 15.29 -9.26 1.40
N TRP A 86 16.33 -9.82 2.01
CA TRP A 86 16.26 -10.31 3.38
C TRP A 86 16.58 -9.18 4.35
N SER A 87 15.65 -8.88 5.25
CA SER A 87 15.84 -7.90 6.32
C SER A 87 16.05 -8.61 7.64
N LYS A 88 17.06 -8.17 8.41
CA LYS A 88 17.24 -8.64 9.78
C LYS A 88 15.98 -8.32 10.60
N PRO A 89 15.59 -9.18 11.56
CA PRO A 89 14.49 -8.88 12.46
C PRO A 89 14.77 -7.55 13.19
N ARG A 90 13.76 -6.68 13.25
CA ARG A 90 13.89 -5.43 14.00
C ARG A 90 13.78 -5.74 15.48
N ILE A 91 14.73 -5.24 16.26
CA ILE A 91 14.62 -5.20 17.71
C ILE A 91 13.68 -4.05 18.04
N THR A 92 12.48 -4.37 18.50
CA THR A 92 11.50 -3.39 18.97
C THR A 92 11.56 -3.34 20.49
N TRP A 93 11.68 -2.14 21.03
CA TRP A 93 11.64 -1.91 22.47
C TRP A 93 10.26 -1.39 22.87
N ASP A 94 9.79 -1.76 24.07
CA ASP A 94 8.62 -1.14 24.66
C ASP A 94 8.99 0.25 25.19
N ALA A 95 8.64 1.28 24.42
CA ALA A 95 8.94 2.67 24.74
C ALA A 95 8.30 3.12 26.07
N LYS A 96 7.13 2.58 26.45
CA LYS A 96 6.45 2.97 27.68
C LYS A 96 7.16 2.39 28.90
N ALA A 97 7.59 1.14 28.82
CA ALA A 97 8.38 0.52 29.88
C ALA A 97 9.76 1.20 30.03
N LEU A 98 10.41 1.53 28.90
CA LEU A 98 11.68 2.26 28.91
C LEU A 98 11.55 3.69 29.44
N ASP A 99 10.51 4.42 29.06
CA ASP A 99 10.26 5.77 29.60
C ASP A 99 10.01 5.73 31.12
N GLY A 100 9.36 4.68 31.63
CA GLY A 100 9.20 4.46 33.08
C GLY A 100 10.51 4.11 33.79
N TYR A 101 11.39 3.34 33.16
CA TYR A 101 12.72 3.03 33.69
C TYR A 101 13.67 4.23 33.65
N ALA A 102 13.56 5.07 32.60
CA ALA A 102 14.33 6.30 32.42
C ALA A 102 14.04 7.36 33.49
N LEU A 103 12.95 7.25 34.27
CA LEU A 103 12.71 8.10 35.44
C LEU A 103 13.81 7.97 36.50
N ASN A 104 14.34 6.76 36.68
CA ASN A 104 15.44 6.48 37.62
C ASN A 104 16.83 6.49 36.93
N HIS A 105 16.85 6.57 35.60
CA HIS A 105 18.03 6.51 34.74
C HIS A 105 17.92 7.56 33.61
N PRO A 106 18.00 8.87 33.93
CA PRO A 106 17.77 9.95 32.97
C PRO A 106 18.80 10.01 31.84
N GLU A 107 19.96 9.35 31.98
CA GLU A 107 20.95 9.15 30.93
C GLU A 107 20.36 8.53 29.65
N LEU A 108 19.26 7.78 29.76
CA LEU A 108 18.59 7.17 28.62
C LEU A 108 17.93 8.18 27.67
N PHE A 109 17.56 9.37 28.16
CA PHE A 109 16.99 10.42 27.30
C PHE A 109 17.98 10.95 26.26
N ALA A 110 19.29 10.88 26.54
CA ALA A 110 20.32 11.31 25.58
C ALA A 110 20.40 10.41 24.33
N PHE A 111 19.85 9.19 24.40
CA PHE A 111 19.85 8.23 23.30
C PHE A 111 18.50 8.17 22.55
N ARG A 112 17.49 8.92 22.99
CA ARG A 112 16.18 8.99 22.34
C ARG A 112 16.26 9.90 21.12
N SER A 113 15.83 9.39 19.96
CA SER A 113 15.69 10.17 18.73
C SER A 113 14.21 10.27 18.37
N GLU A 114 13.70 11.49 18.27
CA GLU A 114 12.32 11.76 17.85
C GLU A 114 12.29 12.22 16.39
N GLY A 115 11.50 11.52 15.58
CA GLY A 115 11.26 11.89 14.18
C GLY A 115 10.33 13.10 14.06
N LYS A 116 10.33 13.72 12.88
CA LYS A 116 9.39 14.81 12.58
C LYS A 116 7.95 14.28 12.59
N PRO A 117 6.97 15.03 13.13
CA PRO A 117 5.57 14.67 13.01
C PRO A 117 5.18 14.59 11.52
N SER A 118 4.33 13.62 11.18
CA SER A 118 3.77 13.46 9.84
C SER A 118 2.24 13.46 9.93
N VAL A 119 1.59 14.05 8.93
CA VAL A 119 0.12 14.10 8.84
C VAL A 119 -0.29 13.19 7.69
N SER A 120 -1.22 12.26 7.96
CA SER A 120 -1.86 11.40 6.97
C SER A 120 -3.35 11.75 6.95
N ILE A 121 -3.86 12.09 5.77
CA ILE A 121 -5.29 12.41 5.57
C ILE A 121 -6.01 11.11 5.19
N ARG A 122 -7.06 10.76 5.94
CA ARG A 122 -7.84 9.53 5.73
C ARG A 122 -9.32 9.88 5.69
N ALA A 123 -10.08 9.14 4.89
CA ALA A 123 -11.53 9.24 4.92
C ALA A 123 -12.06 8.68 6.26
N LEU A 124 -13.03 9.37 6.85
CA LEU A 124 -13.79 8.84 7.97
C LEU A 124 -14.79 7.80 7.45
N LYS A 125 -15.01 6.74 8.23
CA LYS A 125 -16.05 5.73 7.97
C LYS A 125 -17.41 6.22 8.45
#